data_AF-A0A9E9L9K5-F1
#
_entry.id   AF-A0A9E9L9K5-F1
#
_cell.length_a   1.000
_cell.length_b   1.000
_cell.length_c   1.000
_cell.angle_alpha   90.00
_cell.angle_beta   90.00
_cell.angle_gamma   90.00
#
_symmetry.space_group_name_H-M   'P 1'
#
loop_
_entity.id
_entity.type
_entity.pdbx_description
1 polymer ?
#
loop_
_entity_poly.entity_id
_entity_poly.type
_entity_poly.pdbx_seq_one_letter_code
_entity_poly.pdbx_strand_id
1 'polypeptide(L)'
;MDESGLRVTAPKRSAIHTIENALIEKRKWILDKLDYYRNRRQAKPAPLNWQDGTVFPYLGRELTLHLEKSATLRPVFRLDENSLAIRLSPENPVTVADHLKKWLKTQAREIFTGRLQLYAEKMNVRFDSFGLSGAHTRWGSCSAKRHIRLNWRLVHCDMSLIDYVVIHELAHLSEMNHSPRFWAIVKKWYPDPAKARKTLQDLSPVLFSLFAETD
;
A
#
# COMPACT_ATOMS: atom_id res chain seq x y z
N MET A 1 -12.35 -12.23 6.15
CA MET A 1 -12.61 -12.92 4.87
C MET A 1 -11.28 -13.03 4.17
N ASP A 2 -10.88 -14.27 3.93
CA ASP A 2 -9.64 -14.65 3.28
C ASP A 2 -9.94 -15.84 2.35
N GLU A 3 -8.89 -16.44 1.82
CA GLU A 3 -8.92 -17.63 0.96
C GLU A 3 -9.61 -18.87 1.54
N SER A 4 -9.68 -19.00 2.87
CA SER A 4 -10.31 -20.13 3.58
C SER A 4 -11.81 -19.94 3.81
N GLY A 5 -12.32 -18.72 3.59
CA GLY A 5 -13.74 -18.43 3.61
C GLY A 5 -14.12 -17.09 4.23
N LEU A 6 -15.42 -16.95 4.49
CA LEU A 6 -16.01 -15.78 5.12
C LEU A 6 -16.10 -16.00 6.63
N ARG A 7 -15.27 -15.29 7.40
CA ARG A 7 -15.49 -15.12 8.84
C ARG A 7 -16.39 -13.91 9.10
N VAL A 8 -17.53 -14.16 9.72
CA VAL A 8 -18.53 -13.14 10.10
C VAL A 8 -18.41 -12.86 11.59
N THR A 9 -18.38 -11.59 11.98
CA THR A 9 -18.38 -11.19 13.40
C THR A 9 -19.64 -10.37 13.68
N ALA A 10 -20.40 -10.78 14.70
CA ALA A 10 -21.66 -10.14 15.07
C ALA A 10 -21.74 -9.92 16.60
N PRO A 11 -22.51 -8.93 17.09
CA PRO A 11 -22.76 -8.73 18.52
C PRO A 11 -23.32 -10.00 19.20
N LYS A 12 -22.93 -10.26 20.47
CA LYS A 12 -23.24 -11.50 21.22
C LYS A 12 -24.74 -11.88 21.29
N ARG A 13 -25.66 -10.94 21.09
CA ARG A 13 -27.13 -11.16 21.16
C ARG A 13 -27.82 -11.10 19.80
N SER A 14 -27.07 -11.12 18.70
CA SER A 14 -27.67 -11.13 17.36
C SER A 14 -28.33 -12.47 17.10
N ALA A 15 -29.60 -12.47 16.71
CA ALA A 15 -30.29 -13.69 16.34
C ALA A 15 -29.71 -14.24 15.02
N ILE A 16 -29.61 -15.58 14.92
CA ILE A 16 -28.98 -16.24 13.77
C ILE A 16 -29.63 -15.83 12.44
N HIS A 17 -30.97 -15.71 12.42
CA HIS A 17 -31.74 -15.31 11.25
C HIS A 17 -31.41 -13.88 10.77
N THR A 18 -31.03 -12.98 11.68
CA THR A 18 -30.62 -11.61 11.33
C THR A 18 -29.26 -11.62 10.66
N ILE A 19 -28.36 -12.50 11.09
CA ILE A 19 -27.06 -12.71 10.46
C ILE A 19 -27.24 -13.33 9.08
N GLU A 20 -28.10 -14.35 8.96
CA GLU A 20 -28.41 -15.02 7.69
C GLU A 20 -29.02 -14.06 6.66
N ASN A 21 -29.98 -13.23 7.07
CA ASN A 21 -30.56 -12.20 6.20
C ASN A 21 -29.51 -11.21 5.71
N ALA A 22 -28.61 -10.75 6.58
CA ALA A 22 -27.51 -9.87 6.18
C ALA A 22 -26.51 -10.54 5.23
N LEU A 23 -26.31 -11.87 5.35
CA LEU A 23 -25.49 -12.66 4.44
C LEU A 23 -26.17 -12.88 3.08
N ILE A 24 -27.49 -13.10 3.06
CA ILE A 24 -28.28 -13.22 1.83
C ILE A 24 -28.29 -11.89 1.08
N GLU A 25 -28.53 -10.79 1.79
CA GLU A 25 -28.52 -9.43 1.23
C GLU A 25 -27.15 -9.09 0.60
N LYS A 26 -26.06 -9.52 1.26
CA LYS A 26 -24.69 -9.30 0.77
C LYS A 26 -24.13 -10.45 -0.06
N ARG A 27 -24.94 -11.46 -0.42
CA ARG A 27 -24.49 -12.71 -1.06
C ARG A 27 -23.67 -12.43 -2.32
N LYS A 28 -24.17 -11.56 -3.20
CA LYS A 28 -23.48 -11.19 -4.43
C LYS A 28 -22.11 -10.56 -4.13
N TRP A 29 -22.06 -9.58 -3.24
CA TRP A 29 -20.81 -8.95 -2.81
C TRP A 29 -19.82 -9.92 -2.15
N ILE A 30 -20.31 -10.88 -1.36
CA ILE A 30 -19.49 -11.92 -0.72
C ILE A 30 -18.88 -12.83 -1.78
N LEU A 31 -19.68 -13.34 -2.72
CA LEU A 31 -19.23 -14.23 -3.79
C LEU A 31 -18.24 -13.51 -4.72
N ASP A 32 -18.55 -12.28 -5.13
CA ASP A 32 -17.66 -11.44 -5.93
C ASP A 32 -16.31 -11.23 -5.21
N LYS A 33 -16.34 -11.06 -3.88
CA LYS A 33 -15.11 -10.93 -3.09
C LYS A 33 -14.34 -12.23 -2.94
N LEU A 34 -15.01 -13.36 -2.74
CA LEU A 34 -14.37 -14.68 -2.65
C LEU A 34 -13.72 -15.06 -3.98
N ASP A 35 -14.41 -14.84 -5.10
CA ASP A 35 -13.85 -15.08 -6.44
C ASP A 35 -12.72 -14.11 -6.76
N TYR A 36 -12.84 -12.84 -6.37
CA TYR A 36 -11.74 -11.89 -6.44
C TYR A 36 -10.49 -12.38 -5.69
N TYR A 37 -10.62 -12.91 -4.47
CA TYR A 37 -9.47 -13.42 -3.71
C TYR A 37 -8.93 -14.74 -4.27
N ARG A 38 -9.79 -15.64 -4.75
CA ARG A 38 -9.39 -16.91 -5.40
C ARG A 38 -8.61 -16.68 -6.68
N ASN A 39 -9.14 -15.85 -7.58
CA ASN A 39 -8.49 -15.56 -8.87
C ASN A 39 -7.17 -14.80 -8.68
N ARG A 40 -7.08 -13.97 -7.63
CA ARG A 40 -5.86 -13.23 -7.30
C ARG A 40 -4.73 -14.12 -6.79
N ARG A 41 -5.01 -15.31 -6.25
CA ARG A 41 -3.98 -16.29 -5.84
C ARG A 41 -3.39 -17.04 -7.04
N GLN A 42 -4.21 -17.36 -8.04
CA GLN A 42 -3.78 -18.10 -9.24
C GLN A 42 -2.99 -17.23 -10.24
N ALA A 43 -3.18 -15.90 -10.20
CA ALA A 43 -2.51 -14.94 -11.09
C ALA A 43 -1.45 -14.06 -10.40
N LYS A 44 -0.98 -14.41 -9.19
CA LYS A 44 0.08 -13.63 -8.52
C LYS A 44 1.37 -13.73 -9.36
N PRO A 45 1.91 -12.60 -9.87
CA PRO A 45 3.18 -12.62 -10.58
C PRO A 45 4.29 -13.15 -9.65
N ALA A 46 5.28 -13.83 -10.21
CA ALA A 46 6.46 -14.23 -9.44
C ALA A 46 7.18 -12.98 -8.88
N PRO A 47 7.83 -13.08 -7.71
CA PRO A 47 8.68 -12.01 -7.21
C PRO A 47 9.79 -11.63 -8.18
N LEU A 48 10.22 -10.37 -8.14
CA LEU A 48 11.37 -9.94 -8.91
C LEU A 48 12.62 -10.67 -8.42
N ASN A 49 13.43 -11.12 -9.36
CA ASN A 49 14.79 -11.50 -9.09
C ASN A 49 15.62 -10.21 -8.96
N TRP A 50 16.10 -9.89 -7.76
CA TRP A 50 16.81 -8.66 -7.45
C TRP A 50 18.31 -8.81 -7.75
N GLN A 51 18.67 -8.59 -9.01
CA GLN A 51 20.02 -8.71 -9.55
C GLN A 51 20.44 -7.42 -10.29
N ASP A 52 21.70 -7.33 -10.71
CA ASP A 52 22.14 -6.23 -11.55
C ASP A 52 21.32 -6.17 -12.85
N GLY A 53 20.89 -4.96 -13.23
CA GLY A 53 20.01 -4.73 -14.37
C GLY A 53 18.52 -4.93 -14.11
N THR A 54 18.10 -5.37 -12.91
CA THR A 54 16.67 -5.51 -12.59
C THR A 54 15.96 -4.16 -12.71
N VAL A 55 14.87 -4.11 -13.49
CA VAL A 55 14.01 -2.94 -13.63
C VAL A 55 12.83 -3.05 -12.67
N PHE A 56 12.53 -1.96 -11.96
CA PHE A 56 11.42 -1.91 -11.01
C PHE A 56 10.77 -0.52 -10.95
N PRO A 57 9.47 -0.43 -10.61
CA PRO A 57 8.79 0.85 -10.50
C PRO A 57 9.20 1.60 -9.23
N TYR A 58 9.33 2.92 -9.30
CA TYR A 58 9.56 3.82 -8.17
C TYR A 58 9.00 5.20 -8.52
N LEU A 59 8.07 5.71 -7.72
CA LEU A 59 7.43 7.02 -7.91
C LEU A 59 6.85 7.26 -9.31
N GLY A 60 6.31 6.21 -9.93
CA GLY A 60 5.67 6.28 -11.25
C GLY A 60 6.63 6.21 -12.45
N ARG A 61 7.93 6.04 -12.19
CA ARG A 61 8.95 5.79 -13.21
C ARG A 61 9.61 4.44 -12.99
N GLU A 62 10.31 3.95 -14.01
CA GLU A 62 11.13 2.74 -13.92
C GLU A 62 12.56 3.10 -13.51
N LEU A 63 13.12 2.34 -12.57
CA LEU A 63 14.53 2.40 -12.20
C LEU A 63 15.23 1.11 -12.62
N THR A 64 16.44 1.25 -13.15
CA THR A 64 17.37 0.13 -13.33
C THR A 64 18.27 0.00 -12.10
N LEU A 65 18.32 -1.19 -11.51
CA LEU A 65 19.19 -1.50 -10.38
C LEU A 65 20.63 -1.74 -10.85
N HIS A 66 21.59 -1.07 -10.22
CA HIS A 66 23.02 -1.33 -10.42
C HIS A 66 23.68 -1.83 -9.14
N LEU A 67 24.31 -2.99 -9.20
CA LEU A 67 25.05 -3.60 -8.09
C LEU A 67 26.54 -3.30 -8.22
N GLU A 68 27.05 -2.45 -7.33
CA GLU A 68 28.46 -2.08 -7.26
C GLU A 68 29.13 -2.80 -6.08
N LYS A 69 30.42 -3.16 -6.23
CA LYS A 69 31.20 -3.74 -5.13
C LYS A 69 31.66 -2.65 -4.16
N SER A 70 31.65 -2.96 -2.86
CA SER A 70 32.21 -2.12 -1.79
C SER A 70 33.17 -2.90 -0.91
N ALA A 71 34.16 -2.22 -0.34
CA ALA A 71 34.95 -2.77 0.77
C ALA A 71 34.20 -2.70 2.12
N THR A 72 33.11 -1.93 2.20
CA THR A 72 32.34 -1.73 3.45
C THR A 72 31.13 -2.65 3.52
N LEU A 73 30.84 -3.18 4.73
CA LEU A 73 29.63 -3.96 4.99
C LEU A 73 28.34 -3.11 4.95
N ARG A 74 28.43 -1.80 5.25
CA ARG A 74 27.27 -0.92 5.20
C ARG A 74 26.92 -0.61 3.74
N PRO A 75 25.66 -0.84 3.30
CA PRO A 75 25.22 -0.49 1.96
C PRO A 75 25.19 1.03 1.77
N VAL A 76 25.60 1.48 0.59
CA VAL A 76 25.44 2.88 0.15
C VAL A 76 24.53 2.90 -1.07
N PHE A 77 23.50 3.74 -1.03
CA PHE A 77 22.54 3.91 -2.11
C PHE A 77 22.74 5.25 -2.78
N ARG A 78 22.69 5.26 -4.12
CA ARG A 78 22.68 6.47 -4.94
C ARG A 78 21.56 6.36 -5.94
N LEU A 79 20.62 7.28 -5.82
CA LEU A 79 19.45 7.37 -6.68
C LEU A 79 19.68 8.49 -7.69
N ASP A 80 19.60 8.14 -8.97
CA ASP A 80 19.64 9.09 -10.08
C ASP A 80 18.25 9.17 -10.73
N GLU A 81 18.14 9.71 -11.96
CA GLU A 81 16.85 9.88 -12.63
C GLU A 81 16.19 8.53 -12.99
N ASN A 82 16.96 7.58 -13.54
CA ASN A 82 16.42 6.32 -14.07
C ASN A 82 17.13 5.09 -13.49
N SER A 83 17.94 5.27 -12.45
CA SER A 83 18.72 4.19 -11.86
C SER A 83 18.86 4.32 -10.35
N LEU A 84 19.05 3.17 -9.70
CA LEU A 84 19.43 3.06 -8.30
C LEU A 84 20.68 2.20 -8.22
N ALA A 85 21.81 2.80 -7.83
CA ALA A 85 23.02 2.07 -7.52
C ALA A 85 23.04 1.69 -6.03
N ILE A 86 23.41 0.44 -5.74
CA ILE A 86 23.68 -0.05 -4.39
C ILE A 86 25.09 -0.62 -4.34
N ARG A 87 25.92 -0.09 -3.43
CA ARG A 87 27.26 -0.60 -3.15
C ARG A 87 27.21 -1.62 -2.03
N LEU A 88 27.63 -2.86 -2.29
CA LEU A 88 27.63 -3.96 -1.33
C LEU A 88 28.99 -4.66 -1.27
N SER A 89 29.41 -5.03 -0.06
CA SER A 89 30.49 -5.99 0.10
C SER A 89 30.04 -7.39 -0.37
N PRO A 90 30.88 -8.15 -1.08
CA PRO A 90 30.64 -9.57 -1.34
C PRO A 90 30.43 -10.40 -0.06
N GLU A 91 30.96 -9.94 1.07
CA GLU A 91 30.81 -10.58 2.38
C GLU A 91 29.55 -10.13 3.13
N ASN A 92 28.67 -9.34 2.50
CA ASN A 92 27.45 -8.88 3.14
C ASN A 92 26.50 -10.07 3.40
N PRO A 93 26.10 -10.34 4.66
CA PRO A 93 25.25 -11.48 4.99
C PRO A 93 23.78 -11.27 4.64
N VAL A 94 23.38 -10.05 4.25
CA VAL A 94 22.00 -9.68 3.95
C VAL A 94 21.79 -9.59 2.44
N THR A 95 20.66 -10.12 1.98
CA THR A 95 20.31 -10.14 0.56
C THR A 95 20.12 -8.74 -0.01
N VAL A 96 20.38 -8.59 -1.32
CA VAL A 96 20.08 -7.35 -2.08
C VAL A 96 18.61 -6.95 -1.90
N ALA A 97 17.69 -7.92 -1.96
CA ALA A 97 16.26 -7.72 -1.81
C ALA A 97 15.91 -7.10 -0.44
N ASP A 98 16.52 -7.54 0.65
CA ASP A 98 16.23 -7.00 1.98
C ASP A 98 16.82 -5.61 2.20
N HIS A 99 18.01 -5.35 1.64
CA HIS A 99 18.59 -4.00 1.61
C HIS A 99 17.69 -3.03 0.83
N LEU A 100 17.21 -3.42 -0.34
CA LEU A 100 16.29 -2.62 -1.16
C LEU A 100 14.95 -2.41 -0.45
N LYS A 101 14.36 -3.46 0.12
CA LYS A 101 13.12 -3.37 0.91
C LYS A 101 13.26 -2.37 2.06
N LYS A 102 14.40 -2.39 2.76
CA LYS A 102 14.71 -1.43 3.83
C LYS A 102 14.86 -0.01 3.29
N TRP A 103 15.60 0.18 2.20
CA TRP A 103 15.78 1.49 1.56
C TRP A 103 14.43 2.06 1.09
N LEU A 104 13.62 1.28 0.36
CA LEU A 104 12.29 1.67 -0.09
C LEU A 104 11.36 2.05 1.07
N LYS A 105 11.40 1.34 2.20
CA LYS A 105 10.65 1.72 3.40
C LYS A 105 11.14 3.03 4.00
N THR A 106 12.44 3.34 3.93
CA THR A 106 12.97 4.64 4.36
C THR A 106 12.44 5.75 3.45
N GLN A 107 12.53 5.58 2.13
CA GLN A 107 12.01 6.53 1.14
C GLN A 107 10.50 6.75 1.31
N ALA A 108 9.73 5.67 1.42
CA ALA A 108 8.29 5.71 1.66
C ALA A 108 7.95 6.52 2.91
N ARG A 109 8.68 6.33 4.02
CA ARG A 109 8.42 7.06 5.26
C ARG A 109 8.66 8.56 5.10
N GLU A 110 9.76 8.95 4.47
CA GLU A 110 10.10 10.35 4.24
C GLU A 110 9.04 11.03 3.35
N ILE A 111 8.78 10.43 2.19
CA ILE A 111 7.82 10.96 1.21
C ILE A 111 6.42 11.06 1.83
N PHE A 112 5.92 9.97 2.44
CA PHE A 112 4.55 9.97 2.96
C PHE A 112 4.39 10.91 4.14
N THR A 113 5.42 11.11 4.97
CA THR A 113 5.39 12.10 6.04
C THR A 113 5.20 13.51 5.46
N GLY A 114 5.99 13.87 4.45
CA GLY A 114 5.85 15.16 3.77
C GLY A 114 4.49 15.35 3.11
N ARG A 115 3.95 14.32 2.44
CA ARG A 115 2.61 14.38 1.83
C ARG A 115 1.50 14.49 2.86
N LEU A 116 1.57 13.72 3.95
CA LEU A 116 0.60 13.79 5.05
C LEU A 116 0.58 15.17 5.68
N GLN A 117 1.75 15.76 5.96
CA GLN A 117 1.84 17.12 6.53
C GLN A 117 1.24 18.16 5.59
N LEU A 118 1.65 18.14 4.31
CA LEU A 118 1.16 19.07 3.30
C LEU A 118 -0.38 19.05 3.18
N TYR A 119 -0.97 17.86 3.06
CA TYR A 119 -2.42 17.76 2.89
C TYR A 119 -3.17 17.95 4.21
N ALA A 120 -2.61 17.57 5.36
CA ALA A 120 -3.22 17.84 6.65
C ALA A 120 -3.38 19.35 6.87
N GLU A 121 -2.35 20.14 6.55
CA GLU A 121 -2.39 21.60 6.59
C GLU A 121 -3.44 22.16 5.63
N LYS A 122 -3.39 21.78 4.34
CA LYS A 122 -4.36 22.23 3.34
C LYS A 122 -5.82 21.90 3.71
N MET A 123 -6.05 20.70 4.22
CA MET A 123 -7.36 20.21 4.62
C MET A 123 -7.81 20.74 5.99
N ASN A 124 -6.95 21.46 6.71
CA ASN A 124 -7.16 21.93 8.09
C ASN A 124 -7.57 20.80 9.04
N VAL A 125 -6.82 19.69 9.01
CA VAL A 125 -6.99 18.52 9.89
C VAL A 125 -5.67 18.16 10.56
N ARG A 126 -5.74 17.45 11.69
CA ARG A 126 -4.56 16.99 12.44
C ARG A 126 -4.57 15.48 12.63
N PHE A 127 -3.52 14.74 12.28
CA PHE A 127 -3.38 13.34 12.70
C PHE A 127 -2.44 13.23 13.90
N ASP A 128 -2.56 12.17 14.70
CA ASP A 128 -1.77 12.01 15.93
C ASP A 128 -0.48 11.23 15.70
N SER A 129 -0.51 10.24 14.79
CA SER A 129 0.70 9.55 14.37
C SER A 129 0.57 8.88 13.00
N PHE A 130 1.72 8.58 12.40
CA PHE A 130 1.85 7.89 11.13
C PHE A 130 2.76 6.66 11.27
N GLY A 131 2.39 5.55 10.62
CA GLY A 131 3.26 4.38 10.47
C GLY A 131 3.15 3.72 9.10
N LEU A 132 4.21 3.01 8.69
CA LEU A 132 4.15 2.17 7.51
C LEU A 132 3.42 0.86 7.80
N SER A 133 2.64 0.39 6.83
CA SER A 133 1.98 -0.91 6.81
C SER A 133 2.60 -1.81 5.74
N GLY A 134 2.62 -3.11 6.00
CA GLY A 134 2.93 -4.13 5.01
C GLY A 134 1.72 -4.97 4.60
N ALA A 135 0.48 -4.49 4.83
CA ALA A 135 -0.74 -5.27 4.53
C ALA A 135 -0.90 -5.55 3.02
N HIS A 136 -1.51 -6.68 2.65
CA HIS A 136 -1.71 -7.09 1.25
C HIS A 136 -3.14 -6.87 0.74
N THR A 137 -3.99 -6.24 1.55
CA THR A 137 -5.43 -6.06 1.26
C THR A 137 -5.86 -4.60 1.20
N ARG A 138 -4.99 -3.66 1.60
CA ARG A 138 -5.29 -2.23 1.66
C ARG A 138 -4.05 -1.37 1.47
N TRP A 139 -4.28 -0.16 0.96
CA TRP A 139 -3.25 0.85 0.73
C TRP A 139 -3.07 1.83 1.89
N GLY A 140 -4.11 2.03 2.70
CA GLY A 140 -4.04 2.85 3.90
C GLY A 140 -5.10 2.46 4.95
N SER A 141 -5.02 3.09 6.12
CA SER A 141 -6.07 3.07 7.13
C SER A 141 -5.91 4.23 8.12
N CYS A 142 -7.02 4.83 8.53
CA CYS A 142 -7.11 5.75 9.65
C CYS A 142 -7.96 5.16 10.77
N SER A 143 -7.56 5.35 12.03
CA SER A 143 -8.33 4.93 13.21
C SER A 143 -9.09 6.10 13.83
N ALA A 144 -10.09 5.82 14.67
CA ALA A 144 -10.79 6.83 15.47
C ALA A 144 -9.84 7.63 16.40
N LYS A 145 -8.71 7.02 16.79
CA LYS A 145 -7.61 7.67 17.54
C LYS A 145 -6.65 8.46 16.64
N ARG A 146 -7.05 8.79 15.41
CA ARG A 146 -6.31 9.63 14.46
C ARG A 146 -4.92 9.10 14.09
N HIS A 147 -4.67 7.81 14.28
CA HIS A 147 -3.47 7.14 13.76
C HIS A 147 -3.69 6.74 12.31
N ILE A 148 -2.76 7.15 11.44
CA ILE A 148 -2.76 6.82 10.02
C ILE A 148 -1.69 5.75 9.76
N ARG A 149 -2.03 4.77 8.93
CA ARG A 149 -1.07 3.82 8.37
C ARG A 149 -1.16 3.83 6.86
N LEU A 150 -0.01 3.87 6.19
CA LEU A 150 0.08 3.80 4.72
C LEU A 150 0.97 2.63 4.32
N ASN A 151 0.59 1.92 3.25
CA ASN A 151 1.33 0.79 2.75
C ASN A 151 2.63 1.27 2.09
N TRP A 152 3.78 0.76 2.54
CA TRP A 152 5.08 1.21 2.02
C TRP A 152 5.23 0.99 0.51
N ARG A 153 4.51 0.01 -0.05
CA ARG A 153 4.53 -0.29 -1.49
C ARG A 153 3.92 0.82 -2.36
N LEU A 154 3.24 1.81 -1.77
CA LEU A 154 2.82 3.01 -2.49
C LEU A 154 4.01 3.78 -3.09
N VAL A 155 5.24 3.58 -2.60
CA VAL A 155 6.45 4.18 -3.17
C VAL A 155 6.72 3.72 -4.61
N HIS A 156 6.07 2.65 -5.06
CA HIS A 156 6.13 2.17 -6.44
C HIS A 156 5.11 2.87 -7.36
N CYS A 157 4.09 3.54 -6.79
CA CYS A 157 3.09 4.29 -7.54
C CYS A 157 3.60 5.71 -7.84
N ASP A 158 2.98 6.39 -8.81
CA ASP A 158 3.23 7.82 -9.03
C ASP A 158 2.78 8.67 -7.82
N MET A 159 3.30 9.91 -7.77
CA MET A 159 3.01 10.85 -6.69
C MET A 159 1.51 11.18 -6.56
N SER A 160 0.75 11.19 -7.65
CA SER A 160 -0.69 11.48 -7.63
C SER A 160 -1.48 10.36 -6.94
N LEU A 161 -1.11 9.10 -7.17
CA LEU A 161 -1.71 7.96 -6.46
C LEU A 161 -1.33 7.94 -4.97
N ILE A 162 -0.11 8.33 -4.63
CA ILE A 162 0.31 8.51 -3.23
C ILE A 162 -0.57 9.58 -2.57
N ASP A 163 -0.74 10.74 -3.23
CA ASP A 163 -1.58 11.84 -2.76
C ASP A 163 -3.03 11.43 -2.58
N TYR A 164 -3.59 10.67 -3.52
CA TYR A 164 -4.95 10.14 -3.40
C TYR A 164 -5.12 9.32 -2.10
N VAL A 165 -4.21 8.39 -1.79
CA VAL A 165 -4.33 7.59 -0.56
C VAL A 165 -4.13 8.45 0.68
N VAL A 166 -3.18 9.40 0.66
CA VAL A 166 -2.98 10.36 1.75
C VAL A 166 -4.25 11.17 2.03
N ILE A 167 -4.85 11.76 1.00
CA ILE A 167 -6.10 12.52 1.09
C ILE A 167 -7.23 11.63 1.60
N HIS A 168 -7.32 10.39 1.13
CA HIS A 168 -8.32 9.41 1.58
C HIS A 168 -8.22 9.17 3.09
N GLU A 169 -7.02 8.90 3.59
CA GLU A 169 -6.83 8.65 5.02
C GLU A 169 -7.02 9.91 5.87
N LEU A 170 -6.65 11.09 5.37
CA LEU A 170 -6.90 12.35 6.06
C LEU A 170 -8.39 12.73 6.08
N ALA A 171 -9.15 12.41 5.03
CA ALA A 171 -10.60 12.63 4.99
C ALA A 171 -11.32 11.84 6.10
N HIS A 172 -10.78 10.67 6.50
CA HIS A 172 -11.31 9.90 7.62
C HIS A 172 -11.24 10.64 8.96
N LEU A 173 -10.35 11.62 9.13
CA LEU A 173 -10.31 12.47 10.34
C LEU A 173 -11.53 13.37 10.50
N SER A 174 -12.29 13.58 9.41
CA SER A 174 -13.55 14.34 9.40
C SER A 174 -14.77 13.44 9.27
N GLU A 175 -14.67 12.32 8.55
CA GLU A 175 -15.77 11.38 8.32
C GLU A 175 -15.26 9.93 8.28
N MET A 176 -15.53 9.14 9.31
CA MET A 176 -14.91 7.81 9.49
C MET A 176 -15.48 6.73 8.56
N ASN A 177 -16.67 6.93 8.00
CA ASN A 177 -17.29 6.00 7.07
C ASN A 177 -17.17 6.53 5.63
N HIS A 178 -17.32 5.66 4.62
CA HIS A 178 -17.28 6.05 3.20
C HIS A 178 -18.63 6.60 2.69
N SER A 179 -19.31 7.45 3.48
CA SER A 179 -20.58 8.10 3.10
C SER A 179 -20.41 9.10 1.94
N PRO A 180 -21.51 9.59 1.34
CA PRO A 180 -21.44 10.67 0.36
C PRO A 180 -20.66 11.90 0.86
N ARG A 181 -20.72 12.22 2.16
CA ARG A 181 -19.95 13.32 2.77
C ARG A 181 -18.45 13.06 2.72
N PHE A 182 -18.02 11.85 3.04
CA PHE A 182 -16.61 11.45 2.91
C PHE A 182 -16.12 11.64 1.46
N TRP A 183 -16.87 11.14 0.48
CA TRP A 183 -16.48 11.26 -0.91
C TRP A 183 -16.51 12.71 -1.43
N ALA A 184 -17.39 13.56 -0.89
CA ALA A 184 -17.37 15.00 -1.17
C ALA A 184 -16.07 15.65 -0.68
N ILE A 185 -15.59 15.28 0.51
CA ILE A 185 -14.30 15.76 1.05
C ILE A 185 -13.15 15.30 0.16
N VAL A 186 -13.10 14.01 -0.21
CA VAL A 186 -12.03 13.49 -1.07
C VAL A 186 -12.03 14.19 -2.43
N LYS A 187 -13.19 14.35 -3.08
CA LYS A 187 -13.31 15.02 -4.38
C LYS A 187 -12.92 16.50 -4.37
N LYS A 188 -13.02 17.18 -3.23
CA LYS A 188 -12.54 18.56 -3.07
C LYS A 188 -11.02 18.66 -3.25
N TRP A 189 -10.28 17.61 -2.89
CA TRP A 189 -8.81 17.62 -2.85
C TRP A 189 -8.16 16.73 -3.92
N TYR A 190 -8.92 15.82 -4.52
CA TYR A 190 -8.46 14.94 -5.58
C TYR A 190 -9.51 14.83 -6.70
N PRO A 191 -9.16 15.13 -7.96
CA PRO A 191 -10.15 15.35 -9.03
C PRO A 191 -10.93 14.08 -9.43
N ASP A 192 -10.26 12.92 -9.50
CA ASP A 192 -10.91 11.67 -9.94
C ASP A 192 -10.56 10.48 -9.02
N PRO A 193 -11.18 10.40 -7.83
CA PRO A 193 -10.91 9.32 -6.89
C PRO A 193 -11.36 7.95 -7.41
N ALA A 194 -12.31 7.90 -8.35
CA ALA A 194 -12.77 6.65 -8.93
C ALA A 194 -11.68 6.03 -9.82
N LYS A 195 -11.05 6.85 -10.67
CA LYS A 195 -9.91 6.43 -11.49
C LYS A 195 -8.73 5.98 -10.63
N ALA A 196 -8.35 6.76 -9.62
CA ALA A 196 -7.24 6.40 -8.73
C ALA A 196 -7.48 5.06 -8.02
N ARG A 197 -8.70 4.78 -7.55
CA ARG A 197 -9.06 3.47 -6.96
C ARG A 197 -8.93 2.34 -7.97
N LYS A 198 -9.38 2.53 -9.20
CA LYS A 198 -9.26 1.54 -10.26
C LYS A 198 -7.79 1.26 -10.57
N THR A 199 -6.98 2.30 -10.77
CA THR A 199 -5.54 2.15 -11.02
C THR A 199 -4.85 1.41 -9.87
N LEU A 200 -5.14 1.75 -8.61
CA LEU A 200 -4.59 1.03 -7.47
C LEU A 200 -5.04 -0.43 -7.43
N GLN A 201 -6.29 -0.74 -7.79
CA GLN A 201 -6.79 -2.12 -7.88
C GLN A 201 -6.02 -2.92 -8.95
N ASP A 202 -5.80 -2.33 -10.12
CA ASP A 202 -5.11 -2.95 -11.25
C ASP A 202 -3.62 -3.18 -10.96
N LEU A 203 -2.96 -2.24 -10.26
CA LEU A 203 -1.55 -2.36 -9.86
C LEU A 203 -1.33 -3.31 -8.68
N SER A 204 -2.35 -3.54 -7.84
CA SER A 204 -2.19 -4.27 -6.57
C SER A 204 -1.63 -5.69 -6.70
N PRO A 205 -1.97 -6.53 -7.71
CA PRO A 205 -1.38 -7.85 -7.87
C PRO A 205 0.14 -7.80 -8.08
N VAL A 206 0.61 -6.88 -8.94
CA VAL A 206 2.04 -6.72 -9.27
C VAL A 206 2.81 -6.11 -8.11
N LEU A 207 2.32 -5.00 -7.56
CA LEU A 207 3.06 -4.29 -6.52
C LEU A 207 3.21 -5.11 -5.23
N PHE A 208 2.22 -5.94 -4.91
CA PHE A 208 2.28 -6.81 -3.73
C PHE A 208 3.15 -8.06 -3.94
N SER A 209 3.50 -8.40 -5.18
CA SER A 209 4.36 -9.55 -5.48
C SER A 209 5.83 -9.19 -5.70
N LEU A 210 6.22 -7.91 -5.85
CA LEU A 210 7.61 -7.49 -6.16
C LEU A 210 8.69 -8.12 -5.25
N PHE A 211 8.35 -8.39 -4.00
CA PHE A 211 9.23 -9.06 -3.04
C PHE A 211 8.61 -10.38 -2.63
N ALA A 212 9.45 -11.40 -2.45
CA ALA A 212 9.04 -12.65 -1.83
C ALA A 212 8.43 -12.38 -0.45
N GLU A 213 7.36 -13.11 -0.14
CA GLU A 213 6.77 -13.10 1.19
C GLU A 213 7.79 -13.77 2.14
N THR A 214 8.16 -13.07 3.21
CA THR A 214 8.91 -13.65 4.32
C THR A 214 7.87 -14.14 5.32
N ASP A 215 7.88 -15.45 5.59
CA ASP A 215 7.05 -16.09 6.63
C ASP A 215 7.20 -15.42 8.00
#